data_AF-A0AAD4J6F2-F1
#
_entry.id   AF-A0AAD4J6F2-F1
#
_cell.length_a   1.000
_cell.length_b   1.000
_cell.length_c   1.000
_cell.angle_alpha   90.00
_cell.angle_beta   90.00
_cell.angle_gamma   90.00
#
_symmetry.space_group_name_H-M   'P 1'
#
loop_
_entity.id
_entity.type
_entity.pdbx_description
1 polymer ?
#
loop_
_entity_poly.entity_id
_entity_poly.type
_entity_poly.pdbx_seq_one_letter_code
_entity_poly.pdbx_strand_id
1 'polypeptide(L)'
;MADIAKYAPINGGNLISDFKSHFSILRARKTIAFAYAFVFVFIAFTIFLAFAPSSNPSSPWFTNIFTLPSTTNATSSPSSSSIFSDDSHFPSIYGYFFPNSSSQNSSRAQNAGSPKTAFSQKNLTRNEAPPHKVEVLNPPNNKPSLNQTSSGKNEVLKQNQTQIQDKVEVLKQNQTQIQDKVEGLKQNQTQIQDKVEGLKPNQSTVAATNSPEIANSNATVNVNPPPKSASNGEKGIAEKGELKNLTSSLMKKQSNGTNAATAKKGTDDLMKSLMNCDFFDGNWERDDSYPLYKPNSCSLIDEQFNCFLNGRPDNGYLKLKWKPKGCTLPRLDGSHLLEMLRGKRLVFVGDSLNRNMWESLICILRNSVRDQKKVYEENGRHHFRGEASYSFVFEDYKFTVEFFVAPFLVQEWEVVAKNGTKKETLRLDLIGRAANKYKNADIIVFNTGHWWTHEKTSLGKDYYQEGSHVYHDLNVVEAFRKALTTWGRWVDANVNPKKSLVFFRGYSASHFSGGQWNSGGQCDHETEPIKNETYLTPYPPKMNVLEKVLKGMKTRVTYLNITRMTDYRKDGHPSIYRKQHMSEEERRAPLHFQDCSHWCLPGVPDAWNEILYAELLVKLNRKQQEKQS
;
A
#
# COMPACT_ATOMS: atom_id res chain seq x y z
N MET A 1 -57.29 36.34 -32.45
CA MET A 1 -57.67 35.99 -33.83
C MET A 1 -57.40 34.49 -33.94
N ALA A 2 -58.37 33.59 -33.89
CA ALA A 2 -59.74 33.64 -34.44
C ALA A 2 -59.71 33.76 -35.99
N ASP A 3 -60.47 32.98 -36.76
CA ASP A 3 -61.69 32.25 -36.38
C ASP A 3 -62.10 31.10 -37.34
N ILE A 4 -63.04 30.24 -36.89
CA ILE A 4 -64.07 29.49 -37.68
C ILE A 4 -63.58 28.45 -38.76
N ALA A 5 -64.25 27.32 -39.08
CA ALA A 5 -65.56 26.72 -38.74
C ALA A 5 -65.38 25.27 -38.21
N LYS A 6 -66.25 24.59 -37.44
CA LYS A 6 -67.74 24.41 -37.44
C LYS A 6 -68.32 23.62 -38.64
N TYR A 7 -68.57 22.32 -38.47
CA TYR A 7 -69.92 21.72 -38.41
C TYR A 7 -69.87 20.20 -38.07
N ALA A 8 -71.00 19.63 -37.61
CA ALA A 8 -71.22 18.21 -37.26
C ALA A 8 -72.75 17.96 -37.09
N PRO A 9 -73.26 16.75 -36.81
CA PRO A 9 -72.82 15.37 -37.14
C PRO A 9 -73.93 14.60 -37.92
N ILE A 10 -73.81 13.27 -38.13
CA ILE A 10 -74.92 12.26 -38.08
C ILE A 10 -74.36 10.81 -38.14
N ASN A 11 -75.15 9.83 -37.67
CA ASN A 11 -74.76 8.42 -37.45
C ASN A 11 -74.79 7.53 -38.72
N GLY A 12 -74.11 6.37 -38.71
CA GLY A 12 -74.42 5.29 -39.67
C GLY A 12 -73.50 4.06 -39.76
N GLY A 13 -73.64 3.10 -38.83
CA GLY A 13 -73.47 1.64 -39.11
C GLY A 13 -72.05 1.04 -39.24
N ASN A 14 -71.85 -0.12 -38.61
CA ASN A 14 -70.65 -0.97 -38.78
C ASN A 14 -70.74 -1.85 -40.04
N LEU A 15 -69.62 -2.05 -40.75
CA LEU A 15 -69.13 -3.38 -41.14
C LEU A 15 -67.63 -3.30 -41.54
N ILE A 16 -66.98 -4.46 -41.73
CA ILE A 16 -65.54 -4.67 -42.03
C ILE A 16 -64.62 -4.65 -40.78
N SER A 17 -64.51 -5.80 -40.12
CA SER A 17 -63.54 -6.05 -39.04
C SER A 17 -62.94 -7.46 -39.03
N ASP A 18 -62.85 -8.14 -40.19
CA ASP A 18 -62.49 -9.58 -40.26
C ASP A 18 -61.25 -9.96 -41.11
N PHE A 19 -60.65 -9.03 -41.86
CA PHE A 19 -59.51 -9.35 -42.74
C PHE A 19 -58.11 -9.13 -42.14
N LYS A 20 -58.00 -8.83 -40.84
CA LYS A 20 -56.74 -8.39 -40.21
C LYS A 20 -56.08 -9.42 -39.28
N SER A 21 -56.73 -10.54 -38.98
CA SER A 21 -56.22 -11.61 -38.09
C SER A 21 -55.14 -12.47 -38.75
N HIS A 22 -55.39 -12.96 -39.97
CA HIS A 22 -54.57 -13.98 -40.64
C HIS A 22 -53.13 -13.53 -40.97
N PHE A 23 -52.89 -12.23 -41.21
CA PHE A 23 -51.54 -11.72 -41.51
C PHE A 23 -50.58 -11.69 -40.30
N SER A 24 -51.09 -11.76 -39.07
CA SER A 24 -50.25 -11.78 -37.86
C SER A 24 -49.58 -13.16 -37.66
N ILE A 25 -50.37 -14.23 -37.85
CA ILE A 25 -49.98 -15.63 -37.58
C ILE A 25 -48.81 -16.07 -38.46
N LEU A 26 -48.79 -15.64 -39.73
CA LEU A 26 -47.70 -15.93 -40.68
C LEU A 26 -46.37 -15.27 -40.32
N ARG A 27 -46.39 -14.13 -39.61
CA ARG A 27 -45.16 -13.45 -39.18
C ARG A 27 -44.54 -14.15 -37.97
N ALA A 28 -45.36 -14.51 -36.98
CA ALA A 28 -44.91 -15.20 -35.76
C ALA A 28 -44.22 -16.55 -36.07
N ARG A 29 -44.78 -17.37 -36.97
CA ARG A 29 -44.19 -18.67 -37.35
C ARG A 29 -42.79 -18.55 -37.97
N LYS A 30 -42.50 -17.49 -38.74
CA LYS A 30 -41.15 -17.27 -39.30
C LYS A 30 -40.13 -16.87 -38.23
N THR A 31 -40.52 -16.04 -37.26
CA THR A 31 -39.62 -15.67 -36.14
C THR A 31 -39.25 -16.87 -35.28
N ILE A 32 -40.22 -17.76 -35.00
CA ILE A 32 -40.01 -18.99 -34.23
C ILE A 32 -39.07 -19.96 -34.97
N ALA A 33 -39.24 -20.13 -36.28
CA ALA A 33 -38.32 -20.94 -37.09
C ALA A 33 -36.88 -20.38 -37.08
N PHE A 34 -36.72 -19.06 -37.14
CA PHE A 34 -35.41 -18.41 -37.00
C PHE A 34 -34.78 -18.62 -35.62
N ALA A 35 -35.57 -18.55 -34.55
CA ALA A 35 -35.09 -18.81 -33.20
C ALA A 35 -34.58 -20.25 -33.03
N TYR A 36 -35.34 -21.26 -33.50
CA TYR A 36 -34.90 -22.66 -33.46
C TYR A 36 -33.68 -22.91 -34.36
N ALA A 37 -33.59 -22.30 -35.54
CA ALA A 37 -32.41 -22.39 -36.39
C ALA A 37 -31.16 -21.79 -35.71
N PHE A 38 -31.30 -20.63 -35.07
CA PHE A 38 -30.20 -19.99 -34.34
C PHE A 38 -29.75 -20.82 -33.13
N VAL A 39 -30.69 -21.36 -32.35
CA VAL A 39 -30.41 -22.28 -31.23
C VAL A 39 -29.71 -23.56 -31.73
N PHE A 40 -30.15 -24.14 -32.85
CA PHE A 40 -29.53 -25.33 -33.42
C PHE A 40 -28.09 -25.04 -33.91
N VAL A 41 -27.86 -23.90 -34.58
CA VAL A 41 -26.50 -23.46 -34.97
C VAL A 41 -25.61 -23.21 -33.74
N PHE A 42 -26.14 -22.60 -32.68
CA PHE A 42 -25.40 -22.38 -31.43
C PHE A 42 -25.03 -23.69 -30.72
N ILE A 43 -25.95 -24.67 -30.69
CA ILE A 43 -25.70 -26.01 -30.15
C ILE A 43 -24.66 -26.75 -31.02
N ALA A 44 -24.80 -26.71 -32.35
CA ALA A 44 -23.83 -27.33 -33.25
C ALA A 44 -22.43 -26.71 -33.12
N PHE A 45 -22.34 -25.39 -32.95
CA PHE A 45 -21.08 -24.67 -32.77
C PHE A 45 -20.43 -24.95 -31.40
N THR A 46 -21.21 -25.03 -30.32
CA THR A 46 -20.68 -25.40 -28.99
C THR A 46 -20.27 -26.88 -28.92
N ILE A 47 -20.98 -27.80 -29.59
CA ILE A 47 -20.54 -29.19 -29.77
C ILE A 47 -19.25 -29.27 -30.60
N PHE A 48 -19.16 -28.52 -31.70
CA PHE A 48 -17.93 -28.45 -32.51
C PHE A 48 -16.73 -27.98 -31.67
N LEU A 49 -16.89 -26.90 -30.90
CA LEU A 49 -15.84 -26.39 -30.00
C LEU A 49 -15.47 -27.37 -28.88
N ALA A 50 -16.42 -28.15 -28.36
CA ALA A 50 -16.17 -29.14 -27.31
C ALA A 50 -15.40 -30.38 -27.79
N PHE A 51 -15.46 -30.72 -29.09
CA PHE A 51 -14.91 -31.97 -29.62
C PHE A 51 -13.91 -31.82 -30.79
N ALA A 52 -13.68 -30.60 -31.30
CA ALA A 52 -12.67 -30.30 -32.33
C ALA A 52 -11.61 -29.31 -31.79
N PRO A 53 -10.64 -29.76 -30.98
CA PRO A 53 -9.62 -28.89 -30.42
C PRO A 53 -8.69 -28.32 -31.50
N SER A 54 -8.52 -27.00 -31.51
CA SER A 54 -7.52 -26.32 -32.34
C SER A 54 -6.10 -26.70 -31.91
N SER A 55 -5.24 -27.05 -32.86
CA SER A 55 -3.84 -27.41 -32.61
C SER A 55 -2.91 -26.22 -32.36
N ASN A 56 -3.45 -25.03 -32.09
CA ASN A 56 -2.70 -23.77 -32.05
C ASN A 56 -2.91 -23.02 -30.70
N PRO A 57 -1.91 -22.97 -29.80
CA PRO A 57 -2.07 -22.58 -28.40
C PRO A 57 -2.09 -21.05 -28.19
N SER A 58 -2.91 -20.32 -28.94
CA SER A 58 -2.89 -18.85 -28.99
C SER A 58 -4.26 -18.22 -29.25
N SER A 59 -5.27 -18.60 -28.46
CA SER A 59 -6.58 -17.92 -28.44
C SER A 59 -7.09 -17.80 -26.99
N PRO A 60 -7.54 -16.61 -26.53
CA PRO A 60 -7.86 -16.35 -25.12
C PRO A 60 -9.32 -16.70 -24.74
N TRP A 61 -9.91 -17.72 -25.37
CA TRP A 61 -11.30 -18.13 -25.14
C TRP A 61 -11.35 -19.61 -24.70
N PHE A 62 -12.35 -19.94 -23.88
CA PHE A 62 -12.60 -21.23 -23.23
C PHE A 62 -11.69 -21.55 -22.01
N THR A 63 -12.27 -21.38 -20.82
CA THR A 63 -11.90 -22.12 -19.61
C THR A 63 -12.94 -23.23 -19.37
N ASN A 64 -12.51 -24.35 -18.78
CA ASN A 64 -13.33 -25.56 -18.72
C ASN A 64 -14.55 -25.41 -17.80
N ILE A 65 -15.74 -25.55 -18.37
CA ILE A 65 -16.99 -25.81 -17.64
C ILE A 65 -17.30 -27.30 -17.80
N PHE A 66 -16.91 -28.13 -16.82
CA PHE A 66 -17.60 -29.37 -16.39
C PHE A 66 -16.75 -30.13 -15.35
N THR A 67 -17.11 -29.99 -14.06
CA THR A 67 -16.74 -30.97 -13.03
C THR A 67 -17.91 -31.12 -12.07
N LEU A 68 -18.54 -32.29 -12.07
CA LEU A 68 -19.66 -32.63 -11.18
C LEU A 68 -19.15 -33.56 -10.06
N PRO A 69 -19.78 -33.53 -8.88
CA PRO A 69 -20.28 -34.79 -8.35
C PRO A 69 -21.72 -34.71 -7.80
N SER A 70 -22.44 -35.81 -7.94
CA SER A 70 -23.72 -36.11 -7.29
C SER A 70 -23.49 -36.63 -5.84
N THR A 71 -24.48 -36.83 -4.94
CA THR A 71 -25.92 -37.07 -5.13
C THR A 71 -26.73 -36.78 -3.82
N THR A 72 -27.87 -36.08 -3.94
CA THR A 72 -29.14 -36.17 -3.16
C THR A 72 -29.20 -36.50 -1.65
N ASN A 73 -29.80 -35.57 -0.87
CA ASN A 73 -31.00 -35.73 0.02
C ASN A 73 -31.05 -34.57 1.05
N ALA A 74 -32.20 -34.04 1.55
CA ALA A 74 -33.61 -34.47 1.46
C ALA A 74 -34.61 -33.27 1.34
N THR A 75 -35.91 -33.56 1.46
CA THR A 75 -37.10 -32.70 1.18
C THR A 75 -37.51 -31.66 2.23
N SER A 76 -38.07 -30.50 1.80
CA SER A 76 -39.43 -30.02 2.15
C SER A 76 -39.73 -28.60 1.62
N SER A 77 -41.01 -28.17 1.65
CA SER A 77 -41.57 -26.97 0.98
C SER A 77 -42.94 -26.59 1.62
N PRO A 78 -43.66 -25.51 1.22
CA PRO A 78 -43.25 -24.11 0.94
C PRO A 78 -44.18 -23.03 1.57
N SER A 79 -43.66 -21.83 1.87
CA SER A 79 -44.39 -20.53 2.07
C SER A 79 -43.39 -19.44 2.54
N SER A 80 -43.60 -18.12 2.43
CA SER A 80 -44.57 -17.26 1.70
C SER A 80 -43.91 -15.88 1.41
N SER A 81 -44.66 -14.87 0.94
CA SER A 81 -44.14 -13.66 0.26
C SER A 81 -44.09 -12.35 1.06
N SER A 82 -42.96 -11.63 0.96
CA SER A 82 -42.76 -10.17 1.04
C SER A 82 -41.39 -9.87 0.39
N ILE A 83 -41.10 -8.86 -0.44
CA ILE A 83 -41.53 -7.46 -0.60
C ILE A 83 -41.23 -6.57 0.62
N PHE A 84 -40.00 -6.04 0.72
CA PHE A 84 -39.71 -4.61 0.52
C PHE A 84 -38.20 -4.28 0.54
N SER A 85 -37.84 -3.18 -0.13
CA SER A 85 -36.63 -2.33 0.02
C SER A 85 -35.22 -2.94 -0.08
N ASP A 86 -34.56 -2.70 -1.22
CA ASP A 86 -33.10 -2.52 -1.29
C ASP A 86 -32.73 -1.14 -0.71
N ASP A 87 -32.19 -1.08 0.52
CA ASP A 87 -31.48 0.10 1.01
C ASP A 87 -29.98 -0.03 0.66
N SER A 88 -29.62 0.42 -0.55
CA SER A 88 -28.25 0.37 -1.06
C SER A 88 -27.35 1.41 -0.39
N HIS A 89 -26.99 1.17 0.89
CA HIS A 89 -26.01 1.95 1.63
C HIS A 89 -24.60 1.77 1.05
N PHE A 90 -24.26 2.55 0.03
CA PHE A 90 -22.87 2.76 -0.37
C PHE A 90 -22.12 3.46 0.78
N PRO A 91 -21.05 2.88 1.34
CA PRO A 91 -20.20 3.59 2.28
C PRO A 91 -19.43 4.68 1.54
N SER A 92 -19.35 5.90 2.11
CA SER A 92 -18.48 6.96 1.59
C SER A 92 -17.03 6.49 1.55
N ILE A 93 -16.22 7.09 0.66
CA ILE A 93 -14.82 6.70 0.38
C ILE A 93 -13.99 6.43 1.65
N TYR A 94 -14.23 7.19 2.74
CA TYR A 94 -13.61 6.99 4.06
C TYR A 94 -13.68 5.54 4.58
N GLY A 95 -14.76 4.80 4.29
CA GLY A 95 -14.91 3.39 4.68
C GLY A 95 -13.92 2.44 3.99
N TYR A 96 -13.47 2.76 2.77
CA TYR A 96 -12.45 1.97 2.07
C TYR A 96 -11.04 2.15 2.63
N PHE A 97 -10.79 3.18 3.45
CA PHE A 97 -9.49 3.36 4.11
C PHE A 97 -9.41 2.64 5.47
N PHE A 98 -10.54 2.43 6.17
CA PHE A 98 -10.56 2.03 7.59
C PHE A 98 -11.62 0.97 7.93
N PRO A 99 -11.31 -0.34 7.86
CA PRO A 99 -12.14 -1.37 8.47
C PRO A 99 -12.14 -1.23 10.00
N ASN A 100 -13.33 -1.24 10.61
CA ASN A 100 -13.53 -0.80 11.98
C ASN A 100 -13.17 -1.89 13.01
N SER A 101 -12.07 -1.75 13.74
CA SER A 101 -11.62 -2.70 14.78
C SER A 101 -12.13 -2.31 16.18
N SER A 102 -13.43 -2.43 16.42
CA SER A 102 -14.04 -2.05 17.70
C SER A 102 -13.80 -3.06 18.82
N SER A 103 -12.67 -2.94 19.52
CA SER A 103 -12.47 -3.62 20.81
C SER A 103 -13.34 -2.96 21.88
N GLN A 104 -14.43 -3.61 22.29
CA GLN A 104 -15.31 -3.10 23.35
C GLN A 104 -14.63 -3.20 24.72
N ASN A 105 -14.13 -2.07 25.23
CA ASN A 105 -13.87 -1.91 26.66
C ASN A 105 -15.14 -1.40 27.34
N SER A 106 -15.76 -2.24 28.18
CA SER A 106 -16.89 -1.86 29.03
C SER A 106 -16.44 -1.75 30.48
N SER A 107 -16.82 -0.66 31.15
CA SER A 107 -16.47 -0.38 32.54
C SER A 107 -17.70 -0.08 33.40
N ARG A 108 -17.94 -0.93 34.42
CA ARG A 108 -18.55 -0.70 35.76
C ARG A 108 -19.59 0.45 35.92
N ALA A 109 -20.71 0.29 36.65
CA ALA A 109 -21.15 -0.69 37.68
C ALA A 109 -22.71 -0.61 37.79
N GLN A 110 -23.49 -1.23 38.71
CA GLN A 110 -23.28 -1.70 40.10
C GLN A 110 -24.18 -2.90 40.50
N ASN A 111 -23.76 -3.58 41.59
CA ASN A 111 -24.47 -4.42 42.57
C ASN A 111 -25.98 -4.76 42.43
N ALA A 112 -26.34 -6.04 42.63
CA ALA A 112 -26.88 -6.54 43.92
C ALA A 112 -27.18 -8.07 43.92
N GLY A 113 -27.17 -8.71 45.11
CA GLY A 113 -28.08 -9.83 45.44
C GLY A 113 -27.75 -11.29 45.03
N SER A 114 -26.91 -11.98 45.81
CA SER A 114 -26.97 -13.45 46.02
C SER A 114 -28.05 -13.78 47.09
N PRO A 115 -28.45 -15.05 47.44
CA PRO A 115 -27.72 -16.33 47.26
C PRO A 115 -28.54 -17.66 47.11
N LYS A 116 -27.81 -18.80 47.12
CA LYS A 116 -28.26 -20.22 47.36
C LYS A 116 -29.01 -20.91 46.19
N THR A 117 -29.00 -22.24 46.02
CA THR A 117 -28.50 -23.38 46.86
C THR A 117 -27.85 -24.49 46.01
N ALA A 118 -27.36 -25.58 46.63
CA ALA A 118 -26.57 -26.66 46.01
C ALA A 118 -27.35 -27.98 45.75
N PHE A 119 -26.64 -28.98 45.20
CA PHE A 119 -26.86 -30.46 45.06
C PHE A 119 -26.56 -30.91 43.61
N SER A 120 -25.87 -32.00 43.22
CA SER A 120 -24.90 -32.98 43.79
C SER A 120 -25.27 -34.43 43.38
N GLN A 121 -24.39 -35.09 42.61
CA GLN A 121 -24.28 -36.55 42.35
C GLN A 121 -25.47 -37.28 41.67
N LYS A 122 -25.28 -38.18 40.69
CA LYS A 122 -24.61 -39.50 40.84
C LYS A 122 -24.14 -40.13 39.51
N ASN A 123 -23.25 -41.11 39.63
CA ASN A 123 -22.79 -42.01 38.56
C ASN A 123 -23.71 -43.23 38.39
N LEU A 124 -23.64 -43.91 37.22
CA LEU A 124 -23.73 -45.39 37.13
C LEU A 124 -23.11 -45.91 35.82
N THR A 125 -22.80 -47.21 35.77
CA THR A 125 -21.98 -47.88 34.74
C THR A 125 -22.49 -49.31 34.45
N ARG A 126 -22.17 -49.89 33.28
CA ARG A 126 -21.50 -51.22 33.07
C ARG A 126 -21.80 -51.95 31.73
N ASN A 127 -20.78 -52.69 31.29
CA ASN A 127 -20.50 -53.61 30.16
C ASN A 127 -21.60 -54.62 29.71
N GLU A 128 -21.52 -55.18 28.46
CA GLU A 128 -21.00 -56.55 28.11
C GLU A 128 -21.09 -56.95 26.58
N ALA A 129 -20.67 -58.17 26.17
CA ALA A 129 -20.52 -58.72 24.77
C ALA A 129 -20.35 -60.29 24.79
N PRO A 130 -19.96 -61.10 23.74
CA PRO A 130 -19.92 -61.01 22.24
C PRO A 130 -20.85 -62.11 21.57
N PRO A 131 -20.50 -63.30 20.94
CA PRO A 131 -19.45 -63.78 19.98
C PRO A 131 -19.94 -64.71 18.76
N HIS A 132 -19.00 -65.34 18.00
CA HIS A 132 -19.11 -66.53 17.06
C HIS A 132 -19.72 -66.36 15.62
N LYS A 133 -19.45 -67.17 14.55
CA LYS A 133 -18.44 -68.20 14.10
C LYS A 133 -18.57 -68.34 12.53
N VAL A 134 -17.52 -68.41 11.66
CA VAL A 134 -16.61 -69.52 11.21
C VAL A 134 -17.21 -70.67 10.35
N GLU A 135 -16.76 -70.83 9.08
CA GLU A 135 -16.46 -72.14 8.41
C GLU A 135 -15.58 -72.01 7.11
N VAL A 136 -15.19 -73.13 6.46
CA VAL A 136 -14.09 -73.27 5.46
C VAL A 136 -14.33 -74.45 4.47
N LEU A 137 -13.86 -74.38 3.20
CA LEU A 137 -13.52 -75.56 2.36
C LEU A 137 -12.67 -75.21 1.10
N ASN A 138 -11.82 -76.15 0.61
CA ASN A 138 -10.90 -76.06 -0.56
C ASN A 138 -10.18 -77.44 -0.77
N PRO A 139 -9.36 -77.71 -1.82
CA PRO A 139 -9.10 -77.02 -3.09
C PRO A 139 -9.54 -77.89 -4.30
N PRO A 140 -8.75 -78.59 -5.19
CA PRO A 140 -7.28 -78.76 -5.36
C PRO A 140 -6.67 -78.44 -6.77
N ASN A 141 -5.40 -78.02 -6.74
CA ASN A 141 -4.28 -78.28 -7.67
C ASN A 141 -4.45 -78.34 -9.22
N ASN A 142 -3.72 -77.45 -9.91
CA ASN A 142 -2.35 -77.82 -10.36
C ASN A 142 -1.37 -76.62 -10.43
N LYS A 143 -0.06 -76.90 -10.47
CA LYS A 143 1.10 -75.96 -10.42
C LYS A 143 2.03 -76.20 -11.63
N PRO A 144 3.16 -75.47 -11.90
CA PRO A 144 4.05 -74.72 -10.99
C PRO A 144 4.37 -73.27 -11.48
N SER A 145 5.52 -72.67 -11.12
CA SER A 145 5.80 -71.97 -9.85
C SER A 145 7.07 -71.10 -9.96
N LEU A 146 7.26 -70.12 -9.07
CA LEU A 146 8.57 -69.60 -8.61
C LEU A 146 8.40 -68.89 -7.24
N ASN A 147 9.50 -68.50 -6.57
CA ASN A 147 9.52 -68.20 -5.13
C ASN A 147 9.61 -66.71 -4.72
N GLN A 148 9.34 -66.50 -3.42
CA GLN A 148 9.42 -65.28 -2.61
C GLN A 148 10.90 -64.84 -2.37
N THR A 149 11.27 -63.73 -1.72
CA THR A 149 10.63 -63.07 -0.55
C THR A 149 10.99 -61.58 -0.41
N SER A 150 10.08 -60.80 0.19
CA SER A 150 10.28 -59.39 0.55
C SER A 150 10.56 -59.19 2.05
N SER A 151 11.52 -58.34 2.38
CA SER A 151 11.69 -57.70 3.70
C SER A 151 11.86 -56.19 3.52
N GLY A 152 11.61 -55.39 4.56
CA GLY A 152 11.83 -53.93 4.52
C GLY A 152 10.59 -53.04 4.58
N LYS A 153 9.66 -53.26 5.52
CA LYS A 153 8.64 -52.25 5.91
C LYS A 153 8.46 -52.00 7.42
N ASN A 154 9.08 -52.79 8.30
CA ASN A 154 8.86 -52.70 9.75
C ASN A 154 9.91 -51.89 10.54
N GLU A 155 11.01 -51.46 9.91
CA GLU A 155 12.07 -50.68 10.60
C GLU A 155 11.81 -49.17 10.53
N VAL A 156 11.38 -48.66 9.38
CA VAL A 156 11.09 -47.22 9.16
C VAL A 156 10.04 -46.68 10.15
N LEU A 157 9.04 -47.51 10.48
CA LEU A 157 7.98 -47.11 11.42
C LEU A 157 8.50 -46.97 12.86
N LYS A 158 9.51 -47.76 13.26
CA LYS A 158 10.14 -47.67 14.59
C LYS A 158 11.04 -46.45 14.71
N GLN A 159 11.91 -46.19 13.73
CA GLN A 159 12.81 -45.02 13.75
C GLN A 159 12.02 -43.69 13.84
N ASN A 160 10.90 -43.58 13.11
CA ASN A 160 10.04 -42.40 13.18
C ASN A 160 9.35 -42.23 14.54
N GLN A 161 9.01 -43.30 15.25
CA GLN A 161 8.45 -43.20 16.60
C GLN A 161 9.49 -42.72 17.62
N THR A 162 10.73 -43.23 17.57
CA THR A 162 11.81 -42.79 18.47
C THR A 162 12.12 -41.30 18.31
N GLN A 163 12.32 -40.83 17.07
CA GLN A 163 12.59 -39.40 16.81
C GLN A 163 11.45 -38.46 17.23
N ILE A 164 10.21 -38.93 17.32
CA ILE A 164 9.07 -38.15 17.82
C ILE A 164 9.10 -38.10 19.37
N GLN A 165 9.43 -39.21 20.04
CA GLN A 165 9.60 -39.21 21.50
C GLN A 165 10.76 -38.30 21.94
N ASP A 166 11.93 -38.40 21.31
CA ASP A 166 13.09 -37.54 21.63
C ASP A 166 12.74 -36.05 21.53
N LYS A 167 12.02 -35.64 20.46
CA LYS A 167 11.57 -34.26 20.26
C LYS A 167 10.54 -33.81 21.29
N VAL A 168 9.64 -34.69 21.72
CA VAL A 168 8.65 -34.39 22.77
C VAL A 168 9.34 -34.24 24.14
N GLU A 169 10.39 -35.01 24.41
CA GLU A 169 11.15 -34.92 25.66
C GLU A 169 11.99 -33.62 25.73
N VAL A 170 12.67 -33.26 24.63
CA VAL A 170 13.35 -31.96 24.49
C VAL A 170 12.38 -30.77 24.61
N LEU A 171 11.16 -30.88 24.05
CA LEU A 171 10.13 -29.85 24.21
C LEU A 171 9.68 -29.69 25.68
N LYS A 172 9.54 -30.79 26.43
CA LYS A 172 9.23 -30.74 27.87
C LYS A 172 10.35 -30.08 28.67
N GLN A 173 11.61 -30.47 28.46
CA GLN A 173 12.76 -29.85 29.15
C GLN A 173 12.86 -28.34 28.88
N ASN A 174 12.62 -27.91 27.64
CA ASN A 174 12.57 -26.49 27.29
C ASN A 174 11.40 -25.76 27.96
N GLN A 175 10.23 -26.40 28.12
CA GLN A 175 9.12 -25.83 28.89
C GLN A 175 9.50 -25.64 30.36
N THR A 176 10.13 -26.62 31.01
CA THR A 176 10.60 -26.49 32.40
C THR A 176 11.59 -25.34 32.56
N GLN A 177 12.63 -25.25 31.72
CA GLN A 177 13.61 -24.16 31.78
C GLN A 177 13.00 -22.75 31.55
N ILE A 178 11.94 -22.66 30.74
CA ILE A 178 11.19 -21.40 30.56
C ILE A 178 10.40 -21.07 31.83
N GLN A 179 9.78 -22.08 32.46
CA GLN A 179 8.99 -21.91 33.66
C GLN A 179 9.86 -21.48 34.86
N ASP A 180 11.03 -22.12 35.06
CA ASP A 180 12.02 -21.74 36.07
C ASP A 180 12.50 -20.29 35.90
N LYS A 181 12.76 -19.87 34.64
CA LYS A 181 13.11 -18.47 34.31
C LYS A 181 11.99 -17.49 34.62
N VAL A 182 10.73 -17.86 34.39
CA VAL A 182 9.57 -17.03 34.73
C VAL A 182 9.39 -16.92 36.25
N GLU A 183 9.65 -17.99 37.01
CA GLU A 183 9.64 -17.96 38.48
C GLU A 183 10.73 -17.02 39.04
N GLY A 184 11.96 -17.11 38.52
CA GLY A 184 13.07 -16.22 38.90
C GLY A 184 12.84 -14.75 38.52
N LEU A 185 12.17 -14.48 37.39
CA LEU A 185 11.77 -13.12 37.00
C LEU A 185 10.72 -12.52 37.95
N LYS A 186 9.76 -13.33 38.44
CA LYS A 186 8.78 -12.88 39.45
C LYS A 186 9.47 -12.50 40.77
N GLN A 187 10.41 -13.32 41.26
CA GLN A 187 11.14 -13.03 42.50
C GLN A 187 11.93 -11.71 42.44
N ASN A 188 12.56 -11.42 41.29
CA ASN A 188 13.24 -10.14 41.06
C ASN A 188 12.25 -8.96 40.98
N GLN A 189 11.02 -9.17 40.50
CA GLN A 189 9.98 -8.13 40.51
C GLN A 189 9.56 -7.77 41.94
N THR A 190 9.36 -8.75 42.83
CA THR A 190 9.01 -8.49 44.23
C THR A 190 10.07 -7.64 44.94
N GLN A 191 11.36 -7.98 44.79
CA GLN A 191 12.46 -7.22 45.43
C GLN A 191 12.60 -5.76 44.93
N ILE A 192 12.10 -5.45 43.74
CA ILE A 192 12.07 -4.07 43.23
C ILE A 192 10.88 -3.32 43.81
N GLN A 193 9.75 -4.00 44.04
CA GLN A 193 8.51 -3.38 44.51
C GLN A 193 8.59 -2.97 45.99
N ASP A 194 9.26 -3.77 46.83
CA ASP A 194 9.57 -3.45 48.24
C ASP A 194 10.48 -2.22 48.41
N LYS A 195 11.03 -1.66 47.32
CA LYS A 195 12.01 -0.56 47.34
C LYS A 195 11.48 0.78 46.81
N VAL A 196 10.17 0.88 46.59
CA VAL A 196 9.51 2.09 46.04
C VAL A 196 8.47 2.71 46.99
N GLU A 197 8.02 1.98 48.03
CA GLU A 197 7.17 2.56 49.10
C GLU A 197 7.98 3.47 50.05
N GLY A 198 8.39 4.65 49.56
CA GLY A 198 9.36 5.49 50.27
C GLY A 198 9.29 7.00 50.04
N LEU A 199 8.28 7.55 49.35
CA LEU A 199 8.09 9.00 49.17
C LEU A 199 6.61 9.36 48.91
N LYS A 200 5.99 10.19 49.76
CA LYS A 200 4.61 10.68 49.60
C LYS A 200 4.58 12.15 49.14
N PRO A 201 3.68 12.55 48.21
CA PRO A 201 3.43 13.95 47.88
C PRO A 201 2.13 14.52 48.52
N ASN A 202 2.18 15.80 48.91
CA ASN A 202 1.03 16.71 49.04
C ASN A 202 1.28 17.87 48.03
N GLN A 203 0.32 18.36 47.23
CA GLN A 203 -0.87 19.16 47.60
C GLN A 203 -0.50 20.51 48.30
N SER A 204 -1.00 21.69 47.89
CA SER A 204 -2.04 21.98 46.87
C SER A 204 -2.10 23.46 46.39
N THR A 205 -2.89 23.71 45.33
CA THR A 205 -3.65 24.95 44.97
C THR A 205 -2.97 26.32 44.76
N VAL A 206 -2.79 26.69 43.47
CA VAL A 206 -3.40 27.84 42.74
C VAL A 206 -3.95 29.06 43.52
N ALA A 207 -3.49 30.29 43.22
CA ALA A 207 -4.32 31.43 42.70
C ALA A 207 -3.63 32.84 42.67
N ALA A 208 -4.10 33.69 41.74
CA ALA A 208 -4.20 35.18 41.77
C ALA A 208 -2.97 36.14 41.82
N THR A 209 -2.75 36.80 40.68
CA THR A 209 -2.50 38.24 40.41
C THR A 209 -2.20 39.25 41.55
N ASN A 210 -1.09 40.01 41.43
CA ASN A 210 -1.04 41.50 41.40
C ASN A 210 0.40 42.08 41.36
N SER A 211 0.55 43.40 41.21
CA SER A 211 1.78 44.22 41.25
C SER A 211 1.43 45.63 41.78
N PRO A 212 2.37 46.58 42.05
CA PRO A 212 3.84 46.54 42.15
C PRO A 212 4.38 47.17 43.49
N GLU A 213 5.62 47.72 43.46
CA GLU A 213 6.38 48.54 44.46
C GLU A 213 7.56 47.81 45.15
N ILE A 214 8.85 48.18 44.98
CA ILE A 214 9.66 49.42 45.21
C ILE A 214 10.30 49.49 46.62
N ALA A 215 11.54 48.99 46.73
CA ALA A 215 12.67 49.47 47.56
C ALA A 215 13.93 48.65 47.14
N ASN A 216 15.06 49.23 46.72
CA ASN A 216 16.12 49.94 47.47
C ASN A 216 16.77 49.12 48.62
N SER A 217 18.10 49.07 48.76
CA SER A 217 19.20 49.68 47.97
C SER A 217 20.59 49.08 48.30
N ASN A 218 21.65 49.60 47.64
CA ASN A 218 23.10 49.39 47.86
C ASN A 218 23.66 48.07 47.28
N ALA A 219 24.89 47.96 46.74
CA ALA A 219 25.88 48.88 46.13
C ALA A 219 26.92 47.95 45.40
N THR A 220 27.87 48.33 44.55
CA THR A 220 28.62 49.60 44.36
C THR A 220 29.28 49.60 42.95
N VAL A 221 29.25 50.73 42.21
CA VAL A 221 30.37 51.38 41.42
C VAL A 221 31.28 50.52 40.50
N ASN A 222 31.73 50.90 39.28
CA ASN A 222 31.51 51.95 38.25
C ASN A 222 32.09 51.37 36.91
N VAL A 223 32.05 51.91 35.69
CA VAL A 223 32.32 53.25 35.09
C VAL A 223 31.49 53.38 33.77
N ASN A 224 31.37 54.59 33.18
CA ASN A 224 30.34 54.92 32.16
C ASN A 224 30.92 55.49 30.81
N PRO A 225 30.15 56.13 29.89
CA PRO A 225 30.12 55.89 28.42
C PRO A 225 31.00 56.91 27.61
N PRO A 226 30.97 57.10 26.26
CA PRO A 226 29.98 56.78 25.18
C PRO A 226 30.64 56.22 23.87
N PRO A 227 30.07 56.28 22.63
CA PRO A 227 28.75 56.70 22.14
C PRO A 227 28.00 55.70 21.21
N LYS A 228 26.84 56.14 20.66
CA LYS A 228 25.87 55.37 19.85
C LYS A 228 26.15 55.44 18.33
N SER A 229 25.79 54.41 17.55
CA SER A 229 25.08 54.56 16.25
C SER A 229 24.69 53.22 15.55
N ALA A 230 23.62 53.30 14.72
CA ALA A 230 23.32 52.59 13.47
C ALA A 230 23.43 51.03 13.32
N SER A 231 22.25 50.39 13.33
CA SER A 231 21.67 49.51 12.29
C SER A 231 22.45 48.40 11.54
N ASN A 232 21.74 47.26 11.39
CA ASN A 232 21.78 46.26 10.30
C ASN A 232 23.03 45.36 10.11
N GLY A 233 22.79 44.04 10.05
CA GLY A 233 23.81 43.07 9.62
C GLY A 233 23.60 41.62 10.09
N GLU A 234 22.50 40.96 9.72
CA GLU A 234 22.42 39.50 9.87
C GLU A 234 23.51 38.83 9.01
N LYS A 235 24.49 38.19 9.66
CA LYS A 235 25.55 37.47 8.96
C LYS A 235 25.02 36.12 8.45
N GLY A 236 24.93 36.00 7.13
CA GLY A 236 24.58 34.74 6.46
C GLY A 236 25.55 33.59 6.82
N ILE A 237 24.99 32.41 7.05
CA ILE A 237 25.72 31.20 7.47
C ILE A 237 26.58 30.66 6.32
N ALA A 238 27.75 30.10 6.64
CA ALA A 238 28.82 29.73 5.70
C ALA A 238 28.58 28.42 4.91
N GLU A 239 27.43 28.31 4.23
CA GLU A 239 26.97 27.14 3.43
C GLU A 239 27.99 26.60 2.40
N LYS A 240 28.97 27.43 1.98
CA LYS A 240 29.94 27.12 0.91
C LYS A 240 31.04 26.12 1.34
N GLY A 241 31.27 25.92 2.63
CA GLY A 241 32.31 25.02 3.16
C GLY A 241 31.82 23.60 3.44
N GLU A 242 30.68 23.45 4.10
CA GLU A 242 30.22 22.18 4.66
C GLU A 242 29.95 21.12 3.58
N LEU A 243 29.15 21.43 2.56
CA LEU A 243 28.75 20.42 1.57
C LEU A 243 29.93 19.85 0.78
N LYS A 244 30.97 20.65 0.48
CA LYS A 244 32.18 20.15 -0.20
C LYS A 244 32.97 19.18 0.68
N ASN A 245 33.10 19.49 1.97
CA ASN A 245 33.68 18.58 2.95
C ASN A 245 32.83 17.31 3.09
N LEU A 246 31.50 17.45 3.14
CA LEU A 246 30.53 16.36 3.26
C LEU A 246 30.61 15.37 2.08
N THR A 247 30.66 15.88 0.84
CA THR A 247 30.81 15.02 -0.36
C THR A 247 32.19 14.36 -0.42
N SER A 248 33.25 15.01 0.06
CA SER A 248 34.56 14.36 0.23
C SER A 248 34.56 13.29 1.35
N SER A 249 33.66 13.42 2.33
CA SER A 249 33.47 12.47 3.42
C SER A 249 32.85 11.15 2.93
N LEU A 250 31.89 11.21 1.98
CA LEU A 250 31.37 10.00 1.31
C LEU A 250 32.51 9.17 0.71
N MET A 251 33.40 9.83 -0.05
CA MET A 251 34.54 9.16 -0.70
C MET A 251 35.55 8.65 0.33
N LYS A 252 35.86 9.40 1.41
CA LYS A 252 36.70 8.90 2.51
C LYS A 252 36.09 7.70 3.27
N LYS A 253 34.76 7.58 3.31
CA LYS A 253 34.05 6.45 3.94
C LYS A 253 33.99 5.21 3.03
N GLN A 254 34.31 5.36 1.74
CA GLN A 254 34.40 4.27 0.75
C GLN A 254 35.85 3.95 0.34
N SER A 255 36.82 4.82 0.63
CA SER A 255 38.24 4.69 0.28
C SER A 255 39.13 4.83 1.52
N ASN A 256 39.72 3.72 1.97
CA ASN A 256 40.66 3.71 3.10
C ASN A 256 41.92 4.54 2.79
N GLY A 257 42.06 5.69 3.46
CA GLY A 257 43.34 6.38 3.62
C GLY A 257 43.84 7.27 2.48
N THR A 258 43.04 7.57 1.45
CA THR A 258 43.51 8.38 0.32
C THR A 258 43.69 9.88 0.61
N ASN A 259 44.77 10.47 0.08
CA ASN A 259 45.11 11.90 0.15
C ASN A 259 43.98 12.83 -0.29
N ALA A 260 43.89 14.02 0.32
CA ALA A 260 42.79 14.96 0.12
C ALA A 260 42.61 15.43 -1.34
N ALA A 261 43.70 15.64 -2.09
CA ALA A 261 43.64 15.98 -3.51
C ALA A 261 43.05 14.84 -4.36
N THR A 262 43.44 13.59 -4.07
CA THR A 262 42.92 12.39 -4.75
C THR A 262 41.43 12.18 -4.43
N ALA A 263 41.03 12.34 -3.16
CA ALA A 263 39.64 12.26 -2.74
C ALA A 263 38.77 13.32 -3.44
N LYS A 264 39.27 14.57 -3.55
CA LYS A 264 38.58 15.63 -4.29
C LYS A 264 38.41 15.27 -5.77
N LYS A 265 39.47 14.81 -6.44
CA LYS A 265 39.38 14.39 -7.85
C LYS A 265 38.34 13.28 -8.05
N GLY A 266 38.33 12.26 -7.18
CA GLY A 266 37.33 11.19 -7.20
C GLY A 266 35.89 11.71 -7.02
N THR A 267 35.68 12.69 -6.14
CA THR A 267 34.39 13.38 -6.00
C THR A 267 33.98 14.11 -7.29
N ASP A 268 34.89 14.87 -7.90
CA ASP A 268 34.62 15.64 -9.11
C ASP A 268 34.32 14.71 -10.31
N ASP A 269 35.07 13.60 -10.46
CA ASP A 269 34.86 12.58 -11.49
C ASP A 269 33.55 11.79 -11.28
N LEU A 270 33.19 11.43 -10.03
CA LEU A 270 31.88 10.82 -9.70
C LEU A 270 30.73 11.75 -10.06
N MET A 271 30.82 13.04 -9.70
CA MET A 271 29.77 14.01 -10.02
C MET A 271 29.63 14.21 -11.54
N LYS A 272 30.73 14.19 -12.28
CA LYS A 272 30.72 14.23 -13.75
C LYS A 272 30.06 12.99 -14.37
N SER A 273 30.28 11.80 -13.80
CA SER A 273 29.58 10.57 -14.19
C SER A 273 28.06 10.69 -13.95
N LEU A 274 27.66 11.04 -12.73
CA LEU A 274 26.25 11.19 -12.36
C LEU A 274 25.51 12.28 -13.17
N MET A 275 26.19 13.37 -13.56
CA MET A 275 25.59 14.43 -14.37
C MET A 275 25.26 14.04 -15.82
N ASN A 276 25.91 12.99 -16.33
CA ASN A 276 25.82 12.53 -17.72
C ASN A 276 25.12 11.15 -17.84
N CYS A 277 24.50 10.68 -16.76
CA CYS A 277 23.89 9.36 -16.65
C CYS A 277 22.37 9.46 -16.64
N ASP A 278 21.69 8.60 -17.39
CA ASP A 278 20.27 8.33 -17.16
C ASP A 278 20.15 7.35 -15.98
N PHE A 279 19.54 7.78 -14.88
CA PHE A 279 19.35 6.94 -13.69
C PHE A 279 18.23 5.89 -13.86
N PHE A 280 17.46 5.94 -14.94
CA PHE A 280 16.26 5.13 -15.16
C PHE A 280 16.44 4.05 -16.25
N ASP A 281 17.53 4.10 -17.03
CA ASP A 281 17.96 2.99 -17.89
C ASP A 281 19.07 2.16 -17.21
N GLY A 282 18.76 0.93 -16.84
CA GLY A 282 19.53 0.13 -15.91
C GLY A 282 19.01 -1.30 -15.74
N ASN A 283 19.61 -2.01 -14.79
CA ASN A 283 19.22 -3.36 -14.39
C ASN A 283 19.18 -3.49 -12.87
N TRP A 284 18.49 -4.52 -12.38
CA TRP A 284 18.63 -4.97 -10.99
C TRP A 284 19.78 -5.97 -10.88
N GLU A 285 20.75 -5.68 -10.01
CA GLU A 285 21.84 -6.59 -9.68
C GLU A 285 21.75 -7.04 -8.22
N ARG A 286 22.29 -8.22 -7.90
CA ARG A 286 22.40 -8.67 -6.52
C ARG A 286 23.55 -7.94 -5.82
N ASP A 287 23.27 -7.37 -4.66
CA ASP A 287 24.25 -6.73 -3.78
C ASP A 287 23.96 -7.16 -2.34
N ASP A 288 24.79 -8.04 -1.80
CA ASP A 288 24.57 -8.61 -0.47
C ASP A 288 24.76 -7.61 0.69
N SER A 289 25.21 -6.38 0.41
CA SER A 289 25.20 -5.27 1.38
C SER A 289 23.81 -4.65 1.60
N TYR A 290 22.82 -4.98 0.78
CA TYR A 290 21.43 -4.55 0.95
C TYR A 290 20.69 -5.45 1.97
N PRO A 291 19.58 -5.01 2.59
CA PRO A 291 18.90 -3.71 2.45
C PRO A 291 19.68 -2.51 3.04
N LEU A 292 19.15 -1.29 2.88
CA LEU A 292 19.77 -0.07 3.41
C LEU A 292 19.74 0.01 4.94
N TYR A 293 18.69 -0.55 5.56
CA TYR A 293 18.53 -0.70 7.01
C TYR A 293 18.03 -2.11 7.32
N LYS A 294 18.30 -2.62 8.54
CA LYS A 294 17.97 -4.01 8.90
C LYS A 294 16.44 -4.22 8.90
N PRO A 295 15.92 -5.35 8.36
CA PRO A 295 14.51 -5.69 8.50
C PRO A 295 14.06 -5.67 9.96
N ASN A 296 12.85 -5.16 10.19
CA ASN A 296 12.26 -4.95 11.52
C ASN A 296 13.03 -4.01 12.48
N SER A 297 14.01 -3.20 12.02
CA SER A 297 14.66 -2.18 12.87
C SER A 297 13.90 -0.84 12.94
N CYS A 298 12.83 -0.69 12.16
CA CYS A 298 12.04 0.53 12.09
C CYS A 298 10.59 0.26 12.49
N SER A 299 10.20 0.70 13.69
CA SER A 299 8.83 0.58 14.24
C SER A 299 7.83 1.58 13.64
N LEU A 300 8.20 2.26 12.54
CA LEU A 300 7.37 3.25 11.84
C LEU A 300 6.82 2.72 10.50
N ILE A 301 7.23 1.51 10.11
CA ILE A 301 6.69 0.82 8.92
C ILE A 301 5.29 0.30 9.27
N ASP A 302 4.31 0.69 8.46
CA ASP A 302 2.93 0.21 8.56
C ASP A 302 2.87 -1.32 8.37
N GLU A 303 2.00 -2.03 9.11
CA GLU A 303 1.91 -3.50 9.08
C GLU A 303 1.83 -4.04 7.63
N GLN A 304 1.07 -3.36 6.76
CA GLN A 304 0.89 -3.71 5.35
C GLN A 304 2.16 -3.70 4.48
N PHE A 305 3.25 -3.09 4.94
CA PHE A 305 4.53 -3.06 4.24
C PHE A 305 5.64 -3.85 4.96
N ASN A 306 5.44 -4.22 6.24
CA ASN A 306 6.43 -4.94 7.04
C ASN A 306 6.35 -6.46 6.81
N CYS A 307 6.63 -6.89 5.57
CA CYS A 307 6.55 -8.29 5.14
C CYS A 307 7.39 -9.25 6.02
N PHE A 308 8.51 -8.77 6.57
CA PHE A 308 9.36 -9.54 7.47
C PHE A 308 8.65 -9.83 8.82
N LEU A 309 8.01 -8.82 9.43
CA LEU A 309 7.19 -9.01 10.64
C LEU A 309 6.00 -9.95 10.39
N ASN A 310 5.41 -9.85 9.19
CA ASN A 310 4.30 -10.70 8.76
C ASN A 310 4.72 -12.13 8.33
N GLY A 311 5.99 -12.51 8.52
CA GLY A 311 6.46 -13.87 8.33
C GLY A 311 6.77 -14.28 6.89
N ARG A 312 7.06 -13.33 5.98
CA ARG A 312 7.53 -13.65 4.62
C ARG A 312 8.83 -14.50 4.68
N PRO A 313 8.86 -15.72 4.11
CA PRO A 313 9.96 -16.66 4.33
C PRO A 313 11.17 -16.40 3.42
N ASP A 314 10.94 -15.94 2.19
CA ASP A 314 12.01 -15.62 1.25
C ASP A 314 12.60 -14.23 1.55
N ASN A 315 13.90 -14.11 1.28
CA ASN A 315 14.68 -12.89 1.56
C ASN A 315 15.49 -12.43 0.33
N GLY A 316 15.22 -12.99 -0.87
CA GLY A 316 15.91 -12.65 -2.11
C GLY A 316 15.66 -11.21 -2.55
N TYR A 317 14.39 -10.77 -2.48
CA TYR A 317 13.95 -9.42 -2.87
C TYR A 317 14.68 -8.28 -2.13
N LEU A 318 15.21 -8.56 -0.93
CA LEU A 318 15.96 -7.63 -0.07
C LEU A 318 17.41 -7.41 -0.51
N LYS A 319 17.95 -8.25 -1.41
CA LYS A 319 19.36 -8.26 -1.83
C LYS A 319 19.58 -7.66 -3.22
N LEU A 320 18.64 -6.84 -3.69
CA LEU A 320 18.62 -6.31 -5.05
C LEU A 320 18.82 -4.80 -5.07
N LYS A 321 19.83 -4.36 -5.81
CA LYS A 321 20.22 -2.97 -6.06
C LYS A 321 19.85 -2.57 -7.48
N TRP A 322 19.40 -1.34 -7.68
CA TRP A 322 19.28 -0.76 -9.03
C TRP A 322 20.61 -0.17 -9.51
N LYS A 323 20.99 -0.48 -10.73
CA LYS A 323 22.25 -0.03 -11.36
C LYS A 323 21.97 0.49 -12.77
N PRO A 324 22.10 1.80 -13.01
CA PRO A 324 22.07 2.38 -14.34
C PRO A 324 23.16 1.83 -15.26
N LYS A 325 22.92 1.83 -16.57
CA LYS A 325 23.93 1.40 -17.57
C LYS A 325 25.09 2.40 -17.70
N GLY A 326 24.81 3.69 -17.49
CA GLY A 326 25.79 4.77 -17.67
C GLY A 326 26.63 5.16 -16.44
N CYS A 327 26.26 4.70 -15.24
CA CYS A 327 26.94 5.08 -13.99
C CYS A 327 26.61 4.15 -12.82
N THR A 328 27.45 4.16 -11.79
CA THR A 328 27.13 3.56 -10.48
C THR A 328 26.47 4.61 -9.60
N LEU A 329 25.23 4.36 -9.15
CA LEU A 329 24.59 5.19 -8.12
C LEU A 329 25.33 5.08 -6.78
N PRO A 330 25.58 6.20 -6.08
CA PRO A 330 26.11 6.15 -4.71
C PRO A 330 25.06 5.54 -3.80
N ARG A 331 25.47 4.57 -2.97
CA ARG A 331 24.60 4.03 -1.92
C ARG A 331 24.18 5.16 -0.99
N LEU A 332 22.90 5.23 -0.64
CA LEU A 332 22.34 6.29 0.20
C LEU A 332 22.91 6.25 1.62
N ASP A 333 23.72 7.23 1.97
CA ASP A 333 24.16 7.50 3.34
C ASP A 333 23.15 8.43 4.01
N GLY A 334 22.34 7.88 4.92
CA GLY A 334 21.24 8.62 5.56
C GLY A 334 21.72 9.76 6.45
N SER A 335 22.92 9.66 7.05
CA SER A 335 23.51 10.75 7.82
C SER A 335 23.94 11.90 6.90
N HIS A 336 24.53 11.58 5.74
CA HIS A 336 24.84 12.59 4.71
C HIS A 336 23.57 13.25 4.15
N LEU A 337 22.50 12.49 3.91
CA LEU A 337 21.24 13.05 3.44
C LEU A 337 20.58 13.95 4.49
N LEU A 338 20.62 13.58 5.77
CA LEU A 338 20.14 14.46 6.86
C LEU A 338 20.91 15.78 6.94
N GLU A 339 22.23 15.78 6.74
CA GLU A 339 23.03 17.01 6.66
C GLU A 339 22.70 17.85 5.40
N MET A 340 22.48 17.24 4.23
CA MET A 340 22.00 17.93 3.02
C MET A 340 20.62 18.60 3.23
N LEU A 341 19.79 18.02 4.09
CA LEU A 341 18.43 18.46 4.39
C LEU A 341 18.33 19.28 5.69
N ARG A 342 19.46 19.62 6.31
CA ARG A 342 19.50 20.44 7.54
C ARG A 342 18.76 21.76 7.35
N GLY A 343 17.79 22.03 8.22
CA GLY A 343 16.94 23.23 8.18
C GLY A 343 15.93 23.28 7.03
N LYS A 344 15.54 22.14 6.43
CA LYS A 344 14.67 22.08 5.24
C LYS A 344 13.37 21.31 5.49
N ARG A 345 12.40 21.50 4.60
CA ARG A 345 11.17 20.69 4.50
C ARG A 345 11.19 19.83 3.23
N LEU A 346 11.05 18.52 3.38
CA LEU A 346 10.85 17.56 2.28
C LEU A 346 9.43 17.02 2.33
N VAL A 347 8.64 17.25 1.28
CA VAL A 347 7.21 16.90 1.28
C VAL A 347 6.86 15.93 0.16
N PHE A 348 6.28 14.79 0.51
CA PHE A 348 5.66 13.85 -0.42
C PHE A 348 4.17 14.16 -0.57
N VAL A 349 3.66 14.17 -1.80
CA VAL A 349 2.24 14.48 -2.09
C VAL A 349 1.71 13.50 -3.13
N GLY A 350 0.64 12.74 -2.83
CA GLY A 350 0.10 11.81 -3.82
C GLY A 350 -0.71 10.65 -3.26
N ASP A 351 -0.58 9.48 -3.90
CA ASP A 351 -1.26 8.24 -3.50
C ASP A 351 -0.44 7.41 -2.48
N SER A 352 -0.98 6.26 -2.08
CA SER A 352 -0.39 5.36 -1.08
C SER A 352 1.01 4.85 -1.44
N LEU A 353 1.43 4.90 -2.70
CA LEU A 353 2.79 4.56 -3.10
C LEU A 353 3.78 5.68 -2.72
N ASN A 354 3.32 6.93 -2.57
CA ASN A 354 4.16 8.00 -2.02
C ASN A 354 4.31 7.87 -0.51
N ARG A 355 3.28 7.41 0.21
CA ARG A 355 3.38 7.01 1.63
C ARG A 355 4.41 5.88 1.81
N ASN A 356 4.35 4.85 0.96
CA ASN A 356 5.29 3.72 0.97
C ASN A 356 6.75 4.15 0.66
N MET A 357 6.96 5.16 -0.20
CA MET A 357 8.28 5.80 -0.40
C MET A 357 8.73 6.68 0.78
N TRP A 358 7.80 7.39 1.41
CA TRP A 358 8.04 8.27 2.55
C TRP A 358 8.39 7.48 3.82
N GLU A 359 7.70 6.35 4.09
CA GLU A 359 8.02 5.42 5.17
C GLU A 359 9.42 4.81 5.00
N SER A 360 9.74 4.34 3.77
CA SER A 360 11.10 3.91 3.41
C SER A 360 12.15 4.95 3.79
N LEU A 361 11.94 6.22 3.37
CA LEU A 361 12.90 7.28 3.65
C LEU A 361 13.03 7.56 5.15
N ILE A 362 11.90 7.68 5.88
CA ILE A 362 11.91 7.85 7.34
C ILE A 362 12.72 6.74 8.01
N CYS A 363 12.56 5.49 7.59
CA CYS A 363 13.29 4.37 8.16
C CYS A 363 14.78 4.39 7.84
N ILE A 364 15.19 4.75 6.61
CA ILE A 364 16.58 4.95 6.23
C ILE A 364 17.23 6.04 7.09
N LEU A 365 16.57 7.19 7.22
CA LEU A 365 17.08 8.34 7.97
C LEU A 365 17.09 8.08 9.50
N ARG A 366 16.04 7.45 10.04
CA ARG A 366 15.93 7.13 11.49
C ARG A 366 16.90 6.03 11.93
N ASN A 367 17.32 5.14 11.04
CA ASN A 367 18.44 4.22 11.31
C ASN A 367 19.82 4.91 11.18
N SER A 368 19.86 6.18 10.76
CA SER A 368 21.10 6.96 10.53
C SER A 368 21.31 8.11 11.53
N VAL A 369 20.45 8.27 12.55
CA VAL A 369 20.62 9.22 13.66
C VAL A 369 21.27 8.56 14.88
N ARG A 370 21.87 9.38 15.77
CA ARG A 370 22.47 8.90 17.03
C ARG A 370 21.44 8.61 18.11
N ASP A 371 20.47 9.51 18.32
CA ASP A 371 19.34 9.29 19.21
C ASP A 371 18.04 9.21 18.40
N GLN A 372 17.41 8.04 18.41
CA GLN A 372 16.16 7.79 17.70
C GLN A 372 14.92 8.33 18.44
N LYS A 373 15.06 8.85 19.67
CA LYS A 373 13.99 9.55 20.40
C LYS A 373 13.73 10.95 19.84
N LYS A 374 14.76 11.56 19.24
CA LYS A 374 14.72 12.84 18.52
C LYS A 374 14.12 12.76 17.11
N VAL A 375 13.46 11.65 16.80
CA VAL A 375 12.73 11.43 15.54
C VAL A 375 11.31 11.00 15.87
N TYR A 376 10.38 11.96 15.76
CA TYR A 376 9.00 11.83 16.22
C TYR A 376 8.00 12.42 15.21
N GLU A 377 6.74 11.99 15.29
CA GLU A 377 5.65 12.60 14.52
C GLU A 377 5.23 13.91 15.20
N GLU A 378 5.09 14.98 14.45
CA GLU A 378 4.94 16.37 14.94
C GLU A 378 3.73 16.56 15.87
N ASN A 379 2.68 15.76 15.70
CA ASN A 379 1.45 15.82 16.49
C ASN A 379 1.36 14.67 17.51
N GLY A 380 2.48 13.96 17.76
CA GLY A 380 2.56 12.86 18.73
C GLY A 380 1.81 11.59 18.32
N ARG A 381 1.46 11.42 17.04
CA ARG A 381 0.59 10.31 16.60
C ARG A 381 1.37 8.99 16.45
N HIS A 382 0.80 7.91 16.98
CA HIS A 382 1.36 6.56 16.94
C HIS A 382 0.64 5.60 15.95
N HIS A 383 -0.39 6.08 15.26
CA HIS A 383 -1.13 5.32 14.26
C HIS A 383 -1.17 6.11 12.94
N PHE A 384 -0.56 5.56 11.89
CA PHE A 384 -0.36 6.26 10.62
C PHE A 384 -1.49 6.03 9.60
N ARG A 385 -2.65 5.55 10.06
CA ARG A 385 -3.89 5.40 9.29
C ARG A 385 -4.97 6.30 9.91
N GLY A 386 -5.46 7.27 9.13
CA GLY A 386 -6.54 8.18 9.53
C GLY A 386 -6.49 9.56 8.87
N GLU A 387 -5.28 10.04 8.57
CA GLU A 387 -5.04 11.49 8.47
C GLU A 387 -4.72 11.97 7.05
N ALA A 388 -5.17 13.19 6.74
CA ALA A 388 -4.86 13.85 5.48
C ALA A 388 -3.38 14.27 5.34
N SER A 389 -2.64 14.34 6.45
CA SER A 389 -1.21 14.70 6.46
C SER A 389 -0.45 14.21 7.69
N TYR A 390 0.78 13.73 7.48
CA TYR A 390 1.75 13.31 8.50
C TYR A 390 3.05 14.12 8.39
N SER A 391 3.71 14.37 9.51
CA SER A 391 4.95 15.15 9.58
C SER A 391 5.92 14.51 10.56
N PHE A 392 7.11 14.11 10.12
CA PHE A 392 8.17 13.61 10.99
C PHE A 392 9.29 14.64 11.15
N VAL A 393 9.61 14.97 12.41
CA VAL A 393 10.64 15.92 12.79
C VAL A 393 11.93 15.18 13.12
N PHE A 394 13.04 15.64 12.57
CA PHE A 394 14.40 15.21 12.93
C PHE A 394 15.09 16.37 13.66
N GLU A 395 14.96 16.39 14.99
CA GLU A 395 15.24 17.55 15.85
C GLU A 395 16.67 18.09 15.69
N ASP A 396 17.68 17.23 15.80
CA ASP A 396 19.11 17.57 15.68
C ASP A 396 19.48 18.18 14.32
N TYR A 397 18.63 18.00 13.30
CA TYR A 397 18.83 18.49 11.93
C TYR A 397 17.90 19.66 11.58
N LYS A 398 16.93 20.01 12.45
CA LYS A 398 15.86 20.98 12.15
C LYS A 398 15.17 20.68 10.81
N PHE A 399 14.97 19.39 10.53
CA PHE A 399 14.48 18.86 9.26
C PHE A 399 13.09 18.24 9.45
N THR A 400 12.16 18.49 8.51
CA THR A 400 10.87 17.78 8.47
C THR A 400 10.73 16.96 7.19
N VAL A 401 10.17 15.75 7.34
CA VAL A 401 9.75 14.90 6.22
C VAL A 401 8.26 14.60 6.33
N GLU A 402 7.49 15.11 5.38
CA GLU A 402 6.04 15.21 5.44
C GLU A 402 5.39 14.38 4.32
N PHE A 403 4.18 13.89 4.56
CA PHE A 403 3.34 13.26 3.54
C PHE A 403 1.93 13.85 3.57
N PHE A 404 1.40 14.21 2.39
CA PHE A 404 0.02 14.66 2.19
C PHE A 404 -0.74 13.70 1.29
N VAL A 405 -1.88 13.22 1.77
CA VAL A 405 -2.81 12.39 1.00
C VAL A 405 -3.47 13.25 -0.08
N ALA A 406 -3.19 12.92 -1.34
CA ALA A 406 -3.75 13.59 -2.50
C ALA A 406 -3.74 12.62 -3.70
N PRO A 407 -4.50 11.50 -3.65
CA PRO A 407 -4.35 10.39 -4.60
C PRO A 407 -4.53 10.78 -6.07
N PHE A 408 -5.35 11.80 -6.35
CA PHE A 408 -5.59 12.36 -7.68
C PHE A 408 -4.82 13.68 -7.96
N LEU A 409 -4.12 14.25 -6.96
CA LEU A 409 -3.60 15.63 -6.88
C LEU A 409 -4.64 16.77 -7.00
N VAL A 410 -5.67 16.59 -7.81
CA VAL A 410 -6.86 17.45 -7.89
C VAL A 410 -7.88 17.16 -6.79
N GLN A 411 -8.92 17.98 -6.69
CA GLN A 411 -9.81 18.04 -5.53
C GLN A 411 -11.04 17.11 -5.62
N GLU A 412 -11.23 16.28 -4.59
CA GLU A 412 -12.48 15.54 -4.35
C GLU A 412 -13.58 16.49 -3.84
N TRP A 413 -14.80 16.22 -4.32
CA TRP A 413 -15.95 17.10 -4.21
C TRP A 413 -17.27 16.31 -4.12
N GLU A 414 -18.35 17.01 -3.83
CA GLU A 414 -19.70 16.44 -3.68
C GLU A 414 -20.71 17.36 -4.37
N VAL A 415 -21.64 16.79 -5.12
CA VAL A 415 -22.78 17.51 -5.72
C VAL A 415 -24.09 16.90 -5.25
N VAL A 416 -25.11 17.75 -5.03
CA VAL A 416 -26.47 17.29 -4.70
C VAL A 416 -27.23 17.04 -6.00
N ALA A 417 -27.66 15.80 -6.21
CA ALA A 417 -28.47 15.42 -7.36
C ALA A 417 -29.93 15.87 -7.20
N LYS A 418 -30.71 15.85 -8.30
CA LYS A 418 -32.10 16.38 -8.33
C LYS A 418 -33.09 15.68 -7.40
N ASN A 419 -32.77 14.45 -6.97
CA ASN A 419 -33.49 13.65 -5.99
C ASN A 419 -33.02 13.88 -4.54
N GLY A 420 -32.13 14.84 -4.30
CA GLY A 420 -31.55 15.13 -2.98
C GLY A 420 -30.36 14.25 -2.59
N THR A 421 -30.02 13.20 -3.36
CA THR A 421 -28.88 12.35 -2.99
C THR A 421 -27.54 13.04 -3.28
N LYS A 422 -26.59 12.89 -2.37
CA LYS A 422 -25.21 13.34 -2.54
C LYS A 422 -24.49 12.42 -3.52
N LYS A 423 -23.72 12.98 -4.46
CA LYS A 423 -22.90 12.25 -5.43
C LYS A 423 -21.46 12.78 -5.36
N GLU A 424 -20.53 11.89 -5.05
CA GLU A 424 -19.10 12.19 -5.00
C GLU A 424 -18.57 12.45 -6.43
N THR A 425 -17.66 13.41 -6.58
CA THR A 425 -17.14 13.91 -7.87
C THR A 425 -15.67 14.33 -7.74
N LEU A 426 -14.94 14.34 -8.84
CA LEU A 426 -13.54 14.78 -8.91
C LEU A 426 -13.41 16.04 -9.76
N ARG A 427 -13.05 17.16 -9.11
CA ARG A 427 -12.86 18.48 -9.74
C ARG A 427 -11.52 18.56 -10.47
N LEU A 428 -11.51 18.19 -11.74
CA LEU A 428 -10.32 18.18 -12.59
C LEU A 428 -9.69 19.57 -12.78
N ASP A 429 -10.46 20.64 -12.51
CA ASP A 429 -10.08 22.05 -12.59
C ASP A 429 -9.55 22.64 -11.28
N LEU A 430 -9.59 21.92 -10.15
CA LEU A 430 -9.16 22.41 -8.83
C LEU A 430 -8.04 21.54 -8.24
N ILE A 431 -6.99 22.18 -7.71
CA ILE A 431 -5.95 21.50 -6.94
C ILE A 431 -6.49 21.05 -5.57
N GLY A 432 -5.99 19.93 -5.02
CA GLY A 432 -6.40 19.44 -3.70
C GLY A 432 -6.18 20.45 -2.57
N ARG A 433 -7.15 20.54 -1.64
CA ARG A 433 -7.26 21.57 -0.58
C ARG A 433 -5.98 21.82 0.23
N ALA A 434 -5.15 20.80 0.42
CA ALA A 434 -3.89 20.89 1.18
C ALA A 434 -2.78 21.70 0.47
N ALA A 435 -2.92 22.06 -0.80
CA ALA A 435 -1.85 22.63 -1.63
C ALA A 435 -1.13 23.86 -1.05
N ASN A 436 -1.86 24.71 -0.30
CA ASN A 436 -1.26 25.86 0.37
C ASN A 436 -0.29 25.51 1.52
N LYS A 437 -0.36 24.30 2.10
CA LYS A 437 0.52 23.85 3.20
C LYS A 437 1.94 23.46 2.73
N TYR A 438 2.06 22.93 1.51
CA TYR A 438 3.32 22.37 1.00
C TYR A 438 4.01 23.20 -0.10
N LYS A 439 3.33 24.17 -0.73
CA LYS A 439 3.89 24.96 -1.87
C LYS A 439 5.20 25.71 -1.60
N ASN A 440 5.51 25.95 -0.32
CA ASN A 440 6.70 26.68 0.13
C ASN A 440 7.85 25.77 0.62
N ALA A 441 7.73 24.44 0.54
CA ALA A 441 8.77 23.51 0.98
C ALA A 441 10.01 23.54 0.08
N ASP A 442 11.18 23.22 0.63
CA ASP A 442 12.45 23.17 -0.11
C ASP A 442 12.47 22.07 -1.18
N ILE A 443 11.81 20.94 -0.91
CA ILE A 443 11.69 19.82 -1.85
C ILE A 443 10.26 19.29 -1.82
N ILE A 444 9.65 19.08 -2.99
CA ILE A 444 8.32 18.50 -3.13
C ILE A 444 8.39 17.31 -4.10
N VAL A 445 7.94 16.13 -3.67
CA VAL A 445 7.90 14.88 -4.45
C VAL A 445 6.44 14.50 -4.71
N PHE A 446 5.93 14.85 -5.89
CA PHE A 446 4.58 14.50 -6.32
C PHE A 446 4.50 13.07 -6.88
N ASN A 447 3.33 12.44 -6.77
CA ASN A 447 2.94 11.35 -7.65
C ASN A 447 1.41 11.30 -7.82
N THR A 448 0.93 10.60 -8.85
CA THR A 448 -0.41 10.02 -8.87
C THR A 448 -0.48 8.88 -9.89
N GLY A 449 -1.22 7.80 -9.60
CA GLY A 449 -1.41 6.72 -10.55
C GLY A 449 -2.42 5.63 -10.16
N HIS A 450 -2.35 5.10 -8.93
CA HIS A 450 -3.05 3.86 -8.53
C HIS A 450 -4.55 4.01 -8.27
N TRP A 451 -5.04 5.25 -8.35
CA TRP A 451 -6.45 5.60 -8.19
C TRP A 451 -7.15 5.89 -9.53
N TRP A 452 -6.40 5.99 -10.62
CA TRP A 452 -6.94 6.18 -11.98
C TRP A 452 -7.22 4.82 -12.64
N THR A 453 -8.15 4.06 -12.05
CA THR A 453 -8.73 2.81 -12.58
C THR A 453 -10.24 2.98 -12.71
N HIS A 454 -10.89 2.22 -13.61
CA HIS A 454 -12.32 2.41 -13.88
C HIS A 454 -13.18 2.28 -12.61
N GLU A 455 -12.88 1.33 -11.73
CA GLU A 455 -13.65 1.06 -10.51
C GLU A 455 -13.58 2.25 -9.55
N LYS A 456 -12.37 2.77 -9.31
CA LYS A 456 -12.09 3.87 -8.37
C LYS A 456 -12.51 5.25 -8.89
N THR A 457 -12.93 5.36 -10.15
CA THR A 457 -13.42 6.61 -10.76
C THR A 457 -14.83 6.45 -11.34
N SER A 458 -15.68 5.62 -10.72
CA SER A 458 -17.09 5.41 -11.07
C SER A 458 -17.33 5.06 -12.54
N LEU A 459 -16.46 4.21 -13.09
CA LEU A 459 -16.36 3.82 -14.51
C LEU A 459 -16.09 4.97 -15.49
N GLY A 460 -15.84 6.19 -14.99
CA GLY A 460 -15.75 7.44 -15.75
C GLY A 460 -17.08 8.19 -15.87
N LYS A 461 -18.16 7.72 -15.22
CA LYS A 461 -19.53 8.17 -15.45
C LYS A 461 -20.05 9.09 -14.36
N ASP A 462 -20.57 10.25 -14.75
CA ASP A 462 -21.11 11.31 -13.89
C ASP A 462 -20.19 11.71 -12.69
N TYR A 463 -18.88 11.48 -12.79
CA TYR A 463 -17.94 11.60 -11.67
C TYR A 463 -16.92 12.72 -11.87
N TYR A 464 -16.40 12.86 -13.09
CA TYR A 464 -15.45 13.92 -13.40
C TYR A 464 -16.18 15.25 -13.60
N GLN A 465 -15.64 16.33 -13.03
CA GLN A 465 -16.27 17.65 -13.05
C GLN A 465 -15.25 18.76 -13.36
N GLU A 466 -15.67 19.75 -14.15
CA GLU A 466 -14.98 21.04 -14.35
C GLU A 466 -16.00 22.18 -14.18
N GLY A 467 -15.72 23.16 -13.34
CA GLY A 467 -16.70 24.20 -12.99
C GLY A 467 -17.99 23.61 -12.39
N SER A 468 -19.12 23.88 -13.04
CA SER A 468 -20.43 23.27 -12.75
C SER A 468 -20.80 22.10 -13.67
N HIS A 469 -19.98 21.78 -14.67
CA HIS A 469 -20.24 20.70 -15.61
C HIS A 469 -19.67 19.38 -15.07
N VAL A 470 -20.56 18.42 -14.83
CA VAL A 470 -20.21 17.02 -14.57
C VAL A 470 -20.30 16.27 -15.90
N TYR A 471 -19.24 15.56 -16.27
CA TYR A 471 -19.16 14.75 -17.48
C TYR A 471 -20.00 13.47 -17.32
N HIS A 472 -20.92 13.23 -18.25
CA HIS A 472 -21.75 12.02 -18.23
C HIS A 472 -20.91 10.74 -18.43
N ASP A 473 -19.94 10.80 -19.36
CA ASP A 473 -18.88 9.81 -19.53
C ASP A 473 -17.61 10.56 -19.93
N LEU A 474 -16.47 10.24 -19.32
CA LEU A 474 -15.16 10.77 -19.69
C LEU A 474 -14.07 9.72 -19.44
N ASN A 475 -13.25 9.49 -20.47
CA ASN A 475 -12.17 8.51 -20.42
C ASN A 475 -11.12 8.86 -19.33
N VAL A 476 -10.74 7.87 -18.52
CA VAL A 476 -9.79 8.00 -17.40
C VAL A 476 -8.43 8.59 -17.79
N VAL A 477 -7.94 8.38 -19.02
CA VAL A 477 -6.66 8.94 -19.50
C VAL A 477 -6.80 10.42 -19.87
N GLU A 478 -7.96 10.84 -20.39
CA GLU A 478 -8.27 12.25 -20.66
C GLU A 478 -8.55 13.01 -19.35
N ALA A 479 -9.23 12.39 -18.39
CA ALA A 479 -9.40 12.93 -17.04
C ALA A 479 -8.04 13.11 -16.34
N PHE A 480 -7.15 12.11 -16.44
CA PHE A 480 -5.76 12.20 -15.96
C PHE A 480 -4.99 13.34 -16.63
N ARG A 481 -5.16 13.53 -17.95
CA ARG A 481 -4.56 14.65 -18.70
C ARG A 481 -5.04 16.00 -18.19
N LYS A 482 -6.35 16.16 -17.98
CA LYS A 482 -6.96 17.38 -17.42
C LYS A 482 -6.41 17.67 -16.02
N ALA A 483 -6.45 16.69 -15.11
CA ALA A 483 -5.95 16.83 -13.75
C ALA A 483 -4.45 17.18 -13.68
N LEU A 484 -3.60 16.51 -14.45
CA LEU A 484 -2.18 16.88 -14.52
C LEU A 484 -1.96 18.25 -15.17
N THR A 485 -2.78 18.67 -16.14
CA THR A 485 -2.73 20.04 -16.69
C THR A 485 -3.03 21.07 -15.61
N THR A 486 -4.01 20.81 -14.74
CA THR A 486 -4.35 21.65 -13.58
C THR A 486 -3.23 21.67 -12.55
N TRP A 487 -2.66 20.51 -12.19
CA TRP A 487 -1.50 20.42 -11.30
C TRP A 487 -0.28 21.17 -11.85
N GLY A 488 0.06 21.00 -13.13
CA GLY A 488 1.20 21.66 -13.76
C GLY A 488 1.05 23.18 -13.77
N ARG A 489 -0.15 23.68 -14.14
CA ARG A 489 -0.51 25.11 -14.04
C ARG A 489 -0.43 25.63 -12.61
N TRP A 490 -0.84 24.83 -11.62
CA TRP A 490 -0.74 25.21 -10.22
C TRP A 490 0.73 25.32 -9.77
N VAL A 491 1.58 24.35 -10.13
CA VAL A 491 3.03 24.39 -9.83
C VAL A 491 3.69 25.61 -10.45
N ASP A 492 3.43 25.88 -11.74
CA ASP A 492 3.92 27.06 -12.47
C ASP A 492 3.53 28.40 -11.82
N ALA A 493 2.37 28.45 -11.14
CA ALA A 493 1.84 29.67 -10.53
C ALA A 493 2.13 29.82 -9.02
N ASN A 494 2.43 28.72 -8.30
CA ASN A 494 2.48 28.71 -6.83
C ASN A 494 3.81 28.25 -6.22
N VAL A 495 4.64 27.52 -6.96
CA VAL A 495 5.92 27.00 -6.44
C VAL A 495 7.08 27.83 -7.01
N ASN A 496 8.01 28.26 -6.16
CA ASN A 496 9.12 29.12 -6.56
C ASN A 496 10.35 28.26 -6.94
N PRO A 497 10.69 28.09 -8.24
CA PRO A 497 11.77 27.19 -8.68
C PRO A 497 13.18 27.64 -8.25
N LYS A 498 13.36 28.89 -7.80
CA LYS A 498 14.65 29.33 -7.24
C LYS A 498 14.88 28.75 -5.84
N LYS A 499 13.80 28.63 -5.05
CA LYS A 499 13.80 28.06 -3.69
C LYS A 499 13.60 26.55 -3.74
N SER A 500 12.45 26.10 -4.23
CA SER A 500 11.99 24.71 -4.17
C SER A 500 12.54 23.85 -5.32
N LEU A 501 12.89 22.60 -5.01
CA LEU A 501 13.14 21.54 -5.98
C LEU A 501 11.87 20.69 -6.14
N VAL A 502 11.30 20.64 -7.34
CA VAL A 502 10.09 19.86 -7.61
C VAL A 502 10.45 18.58 -8.34
N PHE A 503 9.91 17.47 -7.83
CA PHE A 503 10.01 16.13 -8.39
C PHE A 503 8.62 15.59 -8.69
N PHE A 504 8.49 14.76 -9.73
CA PHE A 504 7.34 13.89 -9.93
C PHE A 504 7.86 12.46 -10.06
N ARG A 505 7.33 11.55 -9.25
CA ARG A 505 7.70 10.13 -9.22
C ARG A 505 6.70 9.33 -10.05
N GLY A 506 7.23 8.53 -10.98
CA GLY A 506 6.43 7.83 -11.99
C GLY A 506 5.46 6.80 -11.43
N TYR A 507 4.73 6.17 -12.35
CA TYR A 507 3.89 5.03 -12.03
C TYR A 507 4.77 3.91 -11.45
N SER A 508 4.32 3.28 -10.37
CA SER A 508 4.91 2.07 -9.83
C SER A 508 4.17 0.90 -10.43
N ALA A 509 4.86 -0.12 -10.94
CA ALA A 509 4.20 -1.32 -11.45
C ALA A 509 3.38 -2.05 -10.39
N SER A 510 2.46 -2.90 -10.84
CA SER A 510 1.62 -3.78 -10.02
C SER A 510 1.53 -5.13 -10.75
N HIS A 511 1.82 -6.24 -10.06
CA HIS A 511 2.01 -7.54 -10.72
C HIS A 511 0.94 -8.54 -10.26
N PHE A 512 -0.20 -8.57 -10.95
CA PHE A 512 -1.26 -9.54 -10.72
C PHE A 512 -1.23 -10.63 -11.79
N SER A 513 -0.81 -11.84 -11.41
CA SER A 513 -0.85 -13.04 -12.25
C SER A 513 -2.21 -13.74 -12.11
N GLY A 514 -2.74 -14.33 -13.19
CA GLY A 514 -3.96 -15.14 -13.15
C GLY A 514 -5.31 -14.40 -13.07
N GLY A 515 -5.32 -13.10 -12.78
CA GLY A 515 -6.55 -12.29 -12.68
C GLY A 515 -6.24 -10.81 -12.44
N GLN A 516 -7.26 -9.97 -12.24
CA GLN A 516 -7.07 -8.59 -11.77
C GLN A 516 -7.11 -8.52 -10.24
N TRP A 517 -6.72 -7.37 -9.68
CA TRP A 517 -6.71 -7.08 -8.24
C TRP A 517 -8.04 -7.36 -7.50
N ASN A 518 -9.17 -7.32 -8.23
CA ASN A 518 -10.52 -7.55 -7.73
C ASN A 518 -11.15 -8.89 -8.22
N SER A 519 -10.41 -9.72 -8.95
CA SER A 519 -10.90 -10.95 -9.59
C SER A 519 -9.95 -12.14 -9.43
N GLY A 520 -9.17 -12.17 -8.34
CA GLY A 520 -8.31 -13.31 -7.98
C GLY A 520 -6.90 -13.28 -8.56
N GLY A 521 -6.41 -12.11 -8.98
CA GLY A 521 -5.01 -11.93 -9.35
C GLY A 521 -4.07 -12.08 -8.15
N GLN A 522 -2.93 -12.75 -8.34
CA GLN A 522 -2.00 -13.16 -7.29
C GLN A 522 -0.53 -12.86 -7.60
N CYS A 523 0.30 -12.83 -6.56
CA CYS A 523 1.76 -12.64 -6.59
C CYS A 523 2.52 -13.38 -5.46
N ASP A 524 1.85 -14.22 -4.65
CA ASP A 524 2.46 -14.91 -3.50
C ASP A 524 3.56 -15.92 -3.86
N HIS A 525 3.58 -16.39 -5.11
CA HIS A 525 4.63 -17.30 -5.62
C HIS A 525 5.85 -16.54 -6.19
N GLU A 526 5.82 -15.21 -6.25
CA GLU A 526 6.84 -14.40 -6.92
C GLU A 526 8.00 -14.06 -5.98
N THR A 527 9.14 -14.71 -6.20
CA THR A 527 10.34 -14.63 -5.34
C THR A 527 11.59 -14.13 -6.08
N GLU A 528 11.53 -14.02 -7.40
CA GLU A 528 12.62 -13.58 -8.28
C GLU A 528 12.10 -12.52 -9.29
N PRO A 529 12.90 -11.50 -9.64
CA PRO A 529 12.53 -10.51 -10.66
C PRO A 529 12.26 -11.13 -12.04
N ILE A 530 11.56 -10.37 -12.90
CA ILE A 530 11.54 -10.61 -14.34
C ILE A 530 12.97 -10.44 -14.88
N LYS A 531 13.44 -11.41 -15.67
CA LYS A 531 14.81 -11.44 -16.25
C LYS A 531 14.85 -11.32 -17.77
N ASN A 532 13.71 -11.46 -18.43
CA ASN A 532 13.56 -11.30 -19.87
C ASN A 532 12.60 -10.15 -20.14
N GLU A 533 13.08 -9.13 -20.87
CA GLU A 533 12.34 -7.90 -21.16
C GLU A 533 11.02 -8.14 -21.91
N THR A 534 10.84 -9.27 -22.61
CA THR A 534 9.58 -9.57 -23.32
C THR A 534 8.38 -9.85 -22.40
N TYR A 535 8.58 -10.01 -21.09
CA TYR A 535 7.51 -10.14 -20.10
C TYR A 535 7.17 -8.82 -19.38
N LEU A 536 7.85 -7.73 -19.71
CA LEU A 536 7.61 -6.40 -19.16
C LEU A 536 6.34 -5.78 -19.75
N THR A 537 5.66 -4.93 -18.97
CA THR A 537 4.39 -4.34 -19.41
C THR A 537 4.60 -3.21 -20.44
N PRO A 538 3.65 -3.02 -21.38
CA PRO A 538 3.66 -1.85 -22.27
C PRO A 538 3.66 -0.55 -21.46
N TYR A 539 4.48 0.44 -21.85
CA TYR A 539 4.68 1.64 -21.05
C TYR A 539 3.35 2.40 -20.85
N PRO A 540 2.91 2.69 -19.59
CA PRO A 540 1.55 3.11 -19.32
C PRO A 540 1.15 4.41 -20.06
N PRO A 541 0.00 4.46 -20.76
CA PRO A 541 -0.47 5.67 -21.45
C PRO A 541 -0.59 6.90 -20.55
N LYS A 542 -0.83 6.71 -19.25
CA LYS A 542 -0.81 7.77 -18.24
C LYS A 542 0.58 8.42 -18.09
N MET A 543 1.69 7.68 -18.24
CA MET A 543 3.04 8.26 -18.19
C MET A 543 3.36 9.05 -19.46
N ASN A 544 2.97 8.57 -20.65
CA ASN A 544 3.03 9.35 -21.90
C ASN A 544 2.25 10.67 -21.82
N VAL A 545 1.21 10.74 -20.98
CA VAL A 545 0.46 11.98 -20.68
C VAL A 545 1.22 12.88 -19.71
N LEU A 546 1.79 12.32 -18.63
CA LEU A 546 2.63 13.04 -17.68
C LEU A 546 3.81 13.72 -18.39
N GLU A 547 4.56 13.00 -19.23
CA GLU A 547 5.70 13.54 -19.99
C GLU A 547 5.30 14.73 -20.87
N LYS A 548 4.14 14.66 -21.53
CA LYS A 548 3.59 15.75 -22.35
C LYS A 548 3.22 16.98 -21.51
N VAL A 549 2.70 16.78 -20.29
CA VAL A 549 2.44 17.88 -19.34
C VAL A 549 3.75 18.49 -18.86
N LEU A 550 4.71 17.68 -18.40
CA LEU A 550 6.02 18.13 -17.91
C LEU A 550 6.78 18.93 -18.98
N LYS A 551 6.72 18.52 -20.25
CA LYS A 551 7.29 19.25 -21.40
C LYS A 551 6.64 20.62 -21.67
N GLY A 552 5.40 20.84 -21.19
CA GLY A 552 4.66 22.08 -21.34
C GLY A 552 4.72 23.03 -20.14
N MET A 553 5.39 22.65 -19.04
CA MET A 553 5.50 23.46 -17.82
C MET A 553 6.65 24.49 -17.89
N LYS A 554 6.47 25.61 -17.21
CA LYS A 554 7.51 26.65 -17.03
C LYS A 554 8.44 26.32 -15.87
N THR A 555 7.91 25.78 -14.78
CA THR A 555 8.68 25.31 -13.63
C THR A 555 9.28 23.94 -13.96
N ARG A 556 10.62 23.85 -13.97
CA ARG A 556 11.34 22.60 -14.25
C ARG A 556 11.12 21.58 -13.12
N VAL A 557 10.19 20.67 -13.35
CA VAL A 557 10.01 19.46 -12.53
C VAL A 557 11.01 18.39 -12.96
N THR A 558 11.53 17.63 -11.99
CA THR A 558 12.40 16.48 -12.22
C THR A 558 11.57 15.20 -12.27
N TYR A 559 11.60 14.47 -13.38
CA TYR A 559 10.88 13.20 -13.49
C TYR A 559 11.72 12.04 -12.96
N LEU A 560 11.22 11.36 -11.93
CA LEU A 560 11.79 10.08 -11.47
C LEU A 560 11.04 8.96 -12.21
N ASN A 561 11.57 8.54 -13.38
CA ASN A 561 10.94 7.54 -14.26
C ASN A 561 11.09 6.10 -13.74
N ILE A 562 10.61 5.86 -12.52
CA ILE A 562 10.69 4.57 -11.83
C ILE A 562 9.84 3.46 -12.47
N THR A 563 9.08 3.75 -13.54
CA THR A 563 8.07 2.83 -14.07
C THR A 563 8.69 1.60 -14.69
N ARG A 564 9.71 1.74 -15.55
CA ARG A 564 10.39 0.57 -16.14
C ARG A 564 11.20 -0.22 -15.11
N MET A 565 11.86 0.44 -14.15
CA MET A 565 12.62 -0.27 -13.11
C MET A 565 11.73 -1.06 -12.14
N THR A 566 10.51 -0.58 -11.83
CA THR A 566 9.59 -1.29 -10.91
C THR A 566 8.89 -2.47 -11.58
N ASP A 567 8.67 -2.41 -12.88
CA ASP A 567 8.07 -3.45 -13.72
C ASP A 567 8.91 -4.75 -13.83
N TYR A 568 10.19 -4.70 -13.44
CA TYR A 568 10.99 -5.92 -13.22
C TYR A 568 10.63 -6.65 -11.92
N ARG A 569 10.09 -5.96 -10.92
CA ARG A 569 10.15 -6.36 -9.50
C ARG A 569 8.90 -7.07 -8.98
N LYS A 570 8.32 -7.98 -9.74
CA LYS A 570 7.18 -8.80 -9.27
C LYS A 570 7.40 -9.49 -7.91
N ASP A 571 8.67 -9.74 -7.55
CA ASP A 571 9.11 -10.27 -6.26
C ASP A 571 8.93 -9.33 -5.06
N GLY A 572 8.86 -8.01 -5.25
CA GLY A 572 8.95 -7.01 -4.17
C GLY A 572 7.65 -6.73 -3.39
N HIS A 573 6.54 -7.36 -3.76
CA HIS A 573 5.21 -7.07 -3.22
C HIS A 573 4.91 -7.76 -1.86
N PRO A 574 4.08 -7.18 -0.98
CA PRO A 574 3.64 -7.86 0.24
C PRO A 574 2.80 -9.11 -0.01
N SER A 575 1.97 -9.13 -1.06
CA SER A 575 1.06 -10.23 -1.34
C SER A 575 0.20 -10.57 -0.09
N ILE A 576 0.21 -11.82 0.37
CA ILE A 576 -0.42 -12.30 1.61
C ILE A 576 0.28 -11.78 2.88
N TYR A 577 1.57 -11.41 2.80
CA TYR A 577 2.38 -10.91 3.92
C TYR A 577 2.13 -9.42 4.21
N ARG A 578 0.87 -8.99 4.09
CA ARG A 578 0.34 -7.66 4.41
C ARG A 578 -0.18 -7.51 5.84
N LYS A 579 -0.20 -8.61 6.61
CA LYS A 579 -0.79 -8.67 7.96
C LYS A 579 -0.27 -9.90 8.70
N GLN A 580 0.09 -9.77 9.98
CA GLN A 580 0.57 -10.91 10.77
C GLN A 580 -0.58 -11.87 11.13
N HIS A 581 -1.81 -11.35 11.29
CA HIS A 581 -2.99 -12.09 11.72
C HIS A 581 -4.19 -11.87 10.79
N MET A 582 -4.22 -12.62 9.68
CA MET A 582 -5.40 -12.74 8.81
C MET A 582 -6.64 -13.20 9.59
N SER A 583 -7.79 -12.61 9.27
CA SER A 583 -9.13 -13.02 9.72
C SER A 583 -9.52 -14.40 9.19
N GLU A 584 -10.65 -14.97 9.61
CA GLU A 584 -11.12 -16.22 9.00
C GLU A 584 -11.49 -16.05 7.53
N GLU A 585 -12.02 -14.90 7.12
CA GLU A 585 -12.33 -14.60 5.71
C GLU A 585 -11.06 -14.48 4.88
N GLU A 586 -10.08 -13.72 5.37
CA GLU A 586 -8.75 -13.57 4.74
C GLU A 586 -8.04 -14.93 4.59
N ARG A 587 -8.24 -15.87 5.54
CA ARG A 587 -7.72 -17.25 5.46
C ARG A 587 -8.50 -18.18 4.54
N ARG A 588 -9.81 -18.00 4.41
CA ARG A 588 -10.68 -18.83 3.55
C ARG A 588 -10.52 -18.48 2.07
N ALA A 589 -10.22 -17.22 1.74
CA ALA A 589 -10.07 -16.76 0.36
C ALA A 589 -8.87 -15.79 0.18
N PRO A 590 -7.62 -16.20 0.48
CA PRO A 590 -6.44 -15.31 0.46
C PRO A 590 -6.18 -14.66 -0.91
N LEU A 591 -6.63 -15.28 -1.99
CA LEU A 591 -6.56 -14.75 -3.36
C LEU A 591 -7.35 -13.44 -3.57
N HIS A 592 -8.31 -13.10 -2.70
CA HIS A 592 -9.05 -11.84 -2.75
C HIS A 592 -8.39 -10.71 -1.95
N PHE A 593 -7.33 -10.99 -1.18
CA PHE A 593 -6.74 -10.03 -0.24
C PHE A 593 -5.24 -9.74 -0.50
N GLN A 594 -4.63 -10.33 -1.53
CA GLN A 594 -3.20 -10.10 -1.82
C GLN A 594 -2.89 -8.65 -2.21
N ASP A 595 -1.84 -8.07 -1.64
CA ASP A 595 -1.33 -6.77 -2.06
C ASP A 595 -0.21 -6.90 -3.09
N CYS A 596 -0.57 -6.90 -4.38
CA CYS A 596 0.38 -6.88 -5.50
C CYS A 596 0.52 -5.48 -6.13
N SER A 597 0.36 -4.42 -5.31
CA SER A 597 0.47 -3.02 -5.74
C SER A 597 1.48 -2.23 -4.93
N HIS A 598 1.47 -2.36 -3.60
CA HIS A 598 2.45 -1.73 -2.72
C HIS A 598 3.72 -2.59 -2.58
N TRP A 599 4.72 -2.12 -1.84
CA TRP A 599 6.01 -2.78 -1.71
C TRP A 599 6.36 -3.13 -0.26
N CYS A 600 7.05 -4.27 -0.10
CA CYS A 600 7.73 -4.60 1.14
C CYS A 600 8.77 -3.54 1.51
N LEU A 601 8.89 -3.27 2.81
CA LEU A 601 9.89 -2.37 3.39
C LEU A 601 10.73 -3.11 4.45
N PRO A 602 12.07 -3.08 4.38
CA PRO A 602 12.89 -2.54 3.27
C PRO A 602 12.66 -3.27 1.94
N GLY A 603 13.00 -2.63 0.82
CA GLY A 603 12.68 -3.13 -0.52
C GLY A 603 12.71 -2.07 -1.62
N VAL A 604 11.83 -2.23 -2.63
CA VAL A 604 11.85 -1.45 -3.89
C VAL A 604 11.81 0.09 -3.69
N PRO A 605 11.03 0.67 -2.75
CA PRO A 605 11.02 2.12 -2.53
C PRO A 605 12.33 2.68 -1.98
N ASP A 606 13.18 1.85 -1.36
CA ASP A 606 14.52 2.25 -0.92
C ASP A 606 15.35 2.70 -2.13
N ALA A 607 15.29 1.97 -3.25
CA ALA A 607 15.98 2.32 -4.49
C ALA A 607 15.43 3.62 -5.14
N TRP A 608 14.14 3.92 -4.99
CA TRP A 608 13.59 5.21 -5.42
C TRP A 608 14.18 6.36 -4.59
N ASN A 609 14.40 6.12 -3.29
CA ASN A 609 15.07 7.07 -2.41
C ASN A 609 16.56 7.20 -2.72
N GLU A 610 17.25 6.14 -3.17
CA GLU A 610 18.64 6.24 -3.67
C GLU A 610 18.74 7.10 -4.95
N ILE A 611 17.76 6.99 -5.86
CA ILE A 611 17.72 7.84 -7.06
C ILE A 611 17.39 9.30 -6.70
N LEU A 612 16.45 9.54 -5.77
CA LEU A 612 16.18 10.87 -5.23
C LEU A 612 17.43 11.48 -4.58
N TYR A 613 18.21 10.68 -3.84
CA TYR A 613 19.49 11.09 -3.25
C TYR A 613 20.53 11.48 -4.31
N ALA A 614 20.71 10.65 -5.36
CA ALA A 614 21.62 10.95 -6.47
C ALA A 614 21.21 12.22 -7.24
N GLU A 615 19.91 12.43 -7.47
CA GLU A 615 19.38 13.66 -8.06
C GLU A 615 19.62 14.90 -7.17
N LEU A 616 19.44 14.79 -5.85
CA LEU A 616 19.72 15.89 -4.93
C LEU A 616 21.22 16.25 -4.92
N LEU A 617 22.12 15.25 -4.94
CA LEU A 617 23.56 15.47 -5.09
C LEU A 617 23.89 16.24 -6.39
N VAL A 618 23.38 15.78 -7.53
CA VAL A 618 23.58 16.42 -8.85
C VAL A 618 23.05 17.86 -8.86
N LYS A 619 21.83 18.10 -8.35
CA LYS A 619 21.21 19.44 -8.35
C LYS A 619 21.92 20.41 -7.40
N LEU A 620 22.35 19.96 -6.22
CA LEU A 620 23.08 20.82 -5.28
C LEU A 620 24.48 21.16 -5.81
N ASN A 621 25.17 20.22 -6.47
CA ASN A 621 26.45 20.52 -7.11
C ASN A 621 26.30 21.52 -8.27
N ARG A 622 25.29 21.37 -9.13
CA ARG A 622 24.98 22.38 -10.18
C ARG A 622 24.69 23.76 -9.56
N LYS A 623 23.82 23.85 -8.55
CA LYS A 623 23.57 25.10 -7.81
C LYS A 623 24.83 25.68 -7.12
N GLN A 624 25.84 24.86 -6.79
CA GLN A 624 27.12 25.37 -6.29
C GLN A 624 28.01 25.89 -7.42
N GLN A 625 28.04 25.24 -8.59
CA GLN A 625 28.79 25.71 -9.76
C GLN A 625 28.23 27.06 -10.24
N GLU A 626 26.90 27.19 -10.31
CA GLU A 626 26.17 28.44 -10.61
C GLU A 626 26.39 29.57 -9.57
N LYS A 627 26.86 29.24 -8.35
CA LYS A 627 27.28 30.19 -7.30
C LYS A 627 28.81 30.47 -7.29
N GLN A 628 29.52 30.04 -8.33
CA GLN A 628 30.99 30.15 -8.46
C GLN A 628 31.44 30.67 -9.84
N SER A 629 30.61 30.51 -10.88
CA SER A 629 30.57 31.36 -12.08
C SER A 629 30.00 32.74 -11.76
#